data_AF-A0A7S4SPE5-F1
#
_entry.id   AF-A0A7S4SPE5-F1
#
_cell.length_a   1.000
_cell.length_b   1.000
_cell.length_c   1.000
_cell.angle_alpha   90.00
_cell.angle_beta   90.00
_cell.angle_gamma   90.00
#
_symmetry.space_group_name_H-M   'P 1'
#
loop_
_entity.id
_entity.type
_entity.pdbx_description
1 polymer ?
#
loop_
_entity_poly.entity_id
_entity_poly.type
_entity_poly.pdbx_seq_one_letter_code
_entity_poly.pdbx_strand_id
1 'polypeptide(L)'
;GIVEANEDNLTSLTQMRLIAADYEAALEPAREVAEMSDSGDGYDNLGYLHYVLFEYEEAAEAFQMALDKGNLSNRADTLLFLARSLLELDDFEGALAAA
;
A
#
# COMPACT_ATOMS: atom_id res chain seq x y z
N GLY A 1 -9.46 -28.70 -0.69
CA GLY A 1 -9.23 -28.02 -1.97
C GLY A 1 -8.08 -27.05 -1.77
N ILE A 2 -7.26 -26.82 -2.79
CA ILE A 2 -6.24 -25.76 -2.78
C ILE A 2 -6.94 -24.48 -3.21
N VAL A 3 -6.80 -23.40 -2.45
CA VAL A 3 -7.28 -22.07 -2.88
C VAL A 3 -6.23 -21.51 -3.85
N GLU A 4 -6.65 -21.13 -5.06
CA GLU A 4 -5.75 -20.62 -6.09
C GLU A 4 -5.25 -19.21 -5.73
N ALA A 5 -3.98 -18.94 -5.98
CA ALA A 5 -3.39 -17.60 -5.83
C ALA A 5 -3.78 -16.74 -7.04
N ASN A 6 -4.91 -16.05 -6.93
CA ASN A 6 -5.39 -15.07 -7.89
C ASN A 6 -5.61 -13.72 -7.19
N GLU A 7 -5.79 -12.65 -7.96
CA GLU A 7 -5.92 -11.28 -7.44
C GLU A 7 -6.99 -11.17 -6.34
N ASP A 8 -8.20 -11.69 -6.56
CA ASP A 8 -9.31 -11.63 -5.61
C ASP A 8 -8.99 -12.33 -4.29
N ASN A 9 -8.42 -13.54 -4.38
CA ASN A 9 -8.07 -14.35 -3.20
C ASN A 9 -6.92 -13.72 -2.41
N LEU A 10 -5.89 -13.21 -3.10
CA LEU A 10 -4.76 -12.54 -2.47
C LEU A 10 -5.17 -11.21 -1.85
N THR A 11 -6.03 -10.43 -2.52
CA THR A 11 -6.61 -9.20 -1.97
C THR A 11 -7.36 -9.48 -0.67
N SER A 12 -8.22 -10.51 -0.69
CA SER A 12 -8.95 -10.94 0.51
C SER A 12 -8.01 -11.39 1.62
N LEU A 13 -6.93 -12.12 1.29
CA LEU A 13 -5.93 -12.56 2.26
C LEU A 13 -5.18 -11.38 2.89
N THR A 14 -4.74 -10.41 2.08
CA THR A 14 -4.09 -9.18 2.55
C THR A 14 -4.99 -8.44 3.53
N GLN A 15 -6.26 -8.22 3.17
CA GLN A 15 -7.23 -7.53 4.03
C GLN A 15 -7.47 -8.27 5.35
N MET A 16 -7.59 -9.61 5.33
CA MET A 16 -7.76 -10.40 6.55
C MET A 16 -6.55 -10.26 7.48
N ARG A 17 -5.33 -10.27 6.94
CA ARG A 17 -4.10 -10.10 7.71
C ARG A 17 -3.96 -8.69 8.27
N LEU A 18 -4.33 -7.66 7.51
CA LEU A 18 -4.42 -6.27 7.98
C LEU A 18 -5.37 -6.14 9.17
N ILE A 19 -6.57 -6.70 9.08
CA ILE A 19 -7.56 -6.69 10.18
C ILE A 19 -7.02 -7.42 11.42
N ALA A 20 -6.23 -8.48 11.22
CA ALA A 20 -5.59 -9.23 12.29
C ALA A 20 -4.32 -8.57 12.85
N ALA A 21 -3.87 -7.44 12.28
CA ALA A 21 -2.59 -6.79 12.54
C ALA A 21 -1.36 -7.71 12.30
N ASP A 22 -1.49 -8.67 11.38
CA ASP A 22 -0.42 -9.57 10.95
C ASP A 22 0.30 -8.97 9.72
N TYR A 23 0.96 -7.83 9.94
CA TYR A 23 1.45 -6.97 8.86
C TYR A 23 2.58 -7.60 8.06
N GLU A 24 3.56 -8.23 8.72
CA GLU A 24 4.67 -8.91 8.06
C GLU A 24 4.18 -10.02 7.13
N ALA A 25 3.19 -10.80 7.57
CA ALA A 25 2.61 -11.83 6.72
C ALA A 25 1.80 -11.23 5.56
N ALA A 26 1.26 -10.01 5.70
CA ALA A 26 0.46 -9.38 4.64
C ALA A 26 1.31 -8.83 3.48
N LEU A 27 2.62 -8.62 3.68
CA LEU A 27 3.51 -8.03 2.67
C LEU A 27 3.54 -8.81 1.35
N GLU A 28 3.79 -10.13 1.40
CA GLU A 28 3.92 -10.93 0.17
C GLU A 28 2.62 -10.97 -0.65
N PRO A 29 1.43 -11.29 -0.09
CA PRO A 29 0.19 -11.21 -0.85
C PRO A 29 -0.12 -9.80 -1.37
N ALA A 30 0.17 -8.75 -0.60
CA ALA A 30 -0.03 -7.37 -1.05
C ALA A 30 0.85 -7.04 -2.26
N ARG A 31 2.12 -7.46 -2.24
CA ARG A 31 3.07 -7.30 -3.34
C ARG A 31 2.60 -8.04 -4.59
N GLU A 32 2.16 -9.29 -4.46
CA GLU A 32 1.60 -10.05 -5.59
C GLU A 32 0.37 -9.34 -6.19
N VAL A 33 -0.55 -8.83 -5.36
CA VAL A 33 -1.70 -8.04 -5.84
C VAL A 33 -1.25 -6.76 -6.54
N ALA A 34 -0.29 -6.03 -5.98
CA ALA A 34 0.23 -4.80 -6.57
C ALA A 34 0.85 -5.02 -7.96
N GLU A 35 1.54 -6.15 -8.16
CA GLU A 35 2.11 -6.57 -9.43
C GLU A 35 1.04 -7.03 -10.44
N MET A 36 -0.01 -7.72 -9.98
CA MET A 36 -1.06 -8.31 -10.83
C MET A 36 -2.18 -7.34 -11.24
N SER A 37 -2.60 -6.47 -10.32
CA SER A 37 -3.79 -5.62 -10.52
C SER A 37 -3.57 -4.57 -11.60
N ASP A 38 -4.64 -4.11 -12.26
CA ASP A 38 -4.61 -2.91 -13.12
C ASP A 38 -4.88 -1.62 -12.32
N SER A 39 -5.19 -1.74 -11.03
CA SER A 39 -5.41 -0.61 -10.12
C SER A 39 -4.20 -0.33 -9.24
N GLY A 40 -4.16 0.88 -8.69
CA GLY A 40 -3.18 1.28 -7.67
C GLY A 40 -3.49 0.73 -6.27
N ASP A 41 -4.66 0.12 -6.04
CA ASP A 41 -5.10 -0.31 -4.70
C ASP A 41 -4.18 -1.38 -4.07
N GLY A 42 -3.53 -2.21 -4.90
CA GLY A 42 -2.52 -3.15 -4.43
C GLY A 42 -1.29 -2.44 -3.84
N TYR A 43 -0.80 -1.41 -4.55
CA TYR A 43 0.32 -0.59 -4.07
C TYR A 43 -0.07 0.29 -2.88
N ASP A 44 -1.32 0.76 -2.81
CA ASP A 44 -1.84 1.49 -1.64
C ASP A 44 -1.81 0.62 -0.37
N ASN A 45 -2.28 -0.62 -0.45
CA ASN A 45 -2.20 -1.57 0.66
C ASN A 45 -0.74 -1.90 1.03
N LEU A 46 0.13 -2.05 0.04
CA LEU A 46 1.56 -2.30 0.26
C LEU A 46 2.24 -1.11 0.97
N GLY A 47 1.92 0.11 0.54
CA GLY A 47 2.41 1.34 1.19
C GLY A 47 1.92 1.46 2.62
N TYR A 48 0.65 1.11 2.89
CA TYR A 48 0.12 1.10 4.25
C TYR A 48 0.83 0.07 5.13
N LEU A 49 1.14 -1.11 4.60
CA LEU A 49 1.89 -2.14 5.34
C LEU A 49 3.30 -1.66 5.72
N HIS A 50 4.05 -1.11 4.77
CA HIS A 50 5.35 -0.51 5.06
C HIS A 50 5.24 0.63 6.09
N TYR A 51 4.22 1.48 5.97
CA TYR A 51 3.99 2.58 6.90
C TYR A 51 3.80 2.10 8.34
N VAL A 52 2.95 1.09 8.57
CA VAL A 52 2.71 0.56 9.94
C VAL A 52 3.90 -0.25 10.49
N LEU A 53 4.81 -0.68 9.61
CA LEU A 53 6.08 -1.31 9.96
C LEU A 53 7.22 -0.32 10.16
N PHE A 54 6.94 0.99 10.03
CA PHE A 54 7.93 2.08 10.12
C PHE A 54 8.99 2.06 9.01
N GLU A 55 8.66 1.46 7.86
CA GLU A 55 9.46 1.38 6.64
C GLU A 55 9.04 2.55 5.72
N TYR A 56 9.38 3.77 6.13
CA TYR A 56 8.78 4.97 5.55
C TYR A 56 9.24 5.27 4.12
N GLU A 57 10.48 4.94 3.76
CA GLU A 57 10.94 5.04 2.37
C GLU A 57 10.12 4.14 1.45
N GLU A 58 10.01 2.85 1.79
CA GLU A 58 9.23 1.86 1.03
C GLU A 58 7.75 2.24 0.98
N ALA A 59 7.21 2.79 2.08
CA ALA A 59 5.85 3.29 2.12
C ALA A 59 5.63 4.43 1.12
N ALA A 60 6.50 5.44 1.11
CA ALA A 60 6.41 6.57 0.19
C ALA A 60 6.53 6.12 -1.28
N GLU A 61 7.46 5.21 -1.58
CA GLU A 61 7.61 4.64 -2.91
C GLU A 61 6.35 3.88 -3.36
N ALA A 62 5.80 3.03 -2.50
CA ALA A 62 4.59 2.27 -2.80
C ALA A 62 3.36 3.18 -2.99
N PHE A 63 3.17 4.21 -2.14
CA PHE A 63 2.07 5.16 -2.36
C PHE A 63 2.23 5.97 -3.64
N GLN A 64 3.46 6.35 -4.01
CA GLN A 64 3.70 7.01 -5.30
C GLN A 64 3.38 6.07 -6.48
N MET A 65 3.79 4.80 -6.41
CA MET A 65 3.42 3.79 -7.40
C MET A 65 1.90 3.59 -7.50
N ALA A 66 1.19 3.63 -6.37
CA ALA A 66 -0.26 3.57 -6.33
C ALA A 66 -0.90 4.75 -7.09
N LEU A 67 -0.38 5.97 -6.91
CA LEU A 67 -0.84 7.17 -7.60
C LEU A 67 -0.54 7.14 -9.11
N ASP A 68 0.63 6.63 -9.48
CA ASP A 68 1.08 6.52 -10.88
C ASP A 68 0.25 5.47 -11.64
N LYS A 69 -0.07 4.35 -10.97
CA LYS A 69 -0.92 3.29 -11.52
C LYS A 69 -2.38 3.73 -11.65
N GLY A 70 -2.85 4.59 -10.74
CA GLY A 70 -4.17 5.20 -10.82
C GLY A 70 -5.31 4.22 -10.52
N ASN A 71 -6.54 4.55 -10.95
CA ASN A 71 -7.75 3.76 -10.65
C ASN A 71 -7.94 3.45 -9.15
N LEU A 72 -7.50 4.35 -8.28
CA LEU A 72 -7.57 4.19 -6.83
C LEU A 72 -9.01 4.28 -6.34
N SER A 73 -9.40 3.33 -5.50
CA SER A 73 -10.69 3.38 -4.80
C SER A 73 -10.76 4.53 -3.80
N ASN A 74 -9.63 4.95 -3.21
CA ASN A 74 -9.55 6.12 -2.34
C ASN A 74 -8.23 6.92 -2.47
N ARG A 75 -8.09 7.67 -3.58
CA ARG A 75 -6.92 8.52 -3.84
C ARG A 75 -6.55 9.49 -2.70
N ALA A 76 -7.55 10.01 -1.98
CA ALA A 76 -7.30 10.97 -0.91
C ALA A 76 -6.57 10.34 0.28
N ASP A 77 -6.85 9.07 0.57
CA ASP A 77 -6.19 8.33 1.65
C ASP A 77 -4.75 7.96 1.27
N THR A 78 -4.54 7.51 0.02
CA THR A 78 -3.19 7.29 -0.55
C THR A 78 -2.31 8.53 -0.43
N LEU A 79 -2.85 9.70 -0.79
CA LEU A 79 -2.16 10.99 -0.68
C LEU A 79 -1.86 11.36 0.79
N LEU A 80 -2.82 11.13 1.69
CA LEU A 80 -2.64 11.38 3.11
C LEU A 80 -1.50 10.53 3.70
N PHE A 81 -1.43 9.24 3.36
CA PHE A 81 -0.37 8.39 3.85
C PHE A 81 0.98 8.65 3.16
N LEU A 82 1.00 9.02 1.88
CA LEU A 82 2.22 9.51 1.24
C LEU A 82 2.76 10.74 1.98
N ALA A 83 1.90 11.73 2.26
CA ALA A 83 2.30 12.93 3.01
C ALA A 83 2.84 12.57 4.40
N ARG A 84 2.22 11.61 5.09
CA ARG A 84 2.70 11.13 6.40
C ARG A 84 4.05 10.43 6.30
N SER A 85 4.25 9.52 5.34
CA SER A 85 5.54 8.86 5.14
C SER A 85 6.64 9.88 4.84
N LEU A 86 6.37 10.87 3.99
CA LEU A 86 7.33 11.94 3.68
C LEU A 86 7.63 12.84 4.89
N LEU A 87 6.64 13.13 5.75
CA LEU A 87 6.86 13.83 7.01
C LEU A 87 7.80 13.06 7.94
N GLU A 88 7.64 11.74 8.06
CA GLU A 88 8.51 10.90 8.89
C GLU A 88 9.94 10.82 8.34
N LEU A 89 10.13 11.10 7.04
CA LEU A 89 11.43 11.20 6.37
C LEU A 89 12.01 12.63 6.37
N ASP A 90 11.40 13.57 7.09
CA ASP A 90 11.74 15.00 7.08
C ASP A 90 11.66 15.67 5.68
N ASP A 91 10.96 15.07 4.71
CA ASP A 91 10.65 15.68 3.41
C ASP A 91 9.38 16.54 3.48
N PHE A 92 9.52 17.72 4.08
CA PHE A 92 8.41 18.66 4.26
C PHE A 92 7.86 19.22 2.96
N GLU A 93 8.70 19.37 1.92
CA GLU A 93 8.26 19.88 0.62
C GLU A 93 7.42 18.83 -0.12
N GLY A 94 7.88 17.57 -0.15
CA GLY A 94 7.14 16.45 -0.69
C GLY A 94 5.83 16.22 0.06
N ALA A 95 5.86 16.25 1.40
CA ALA A 95 4.66 16.10 2.22
C ALA A 95 3.60 17.18 1.92
N LEU A 96 4.02 18.44 1.76
CA LEU A 96 3.10 19.53 1.41
C LEU A 96 2.53 19.38 0.00
N ALA A 97 3.32 18.84 -0.94
CA ALA A 97 2.84 18.58 -2.31
C ALA A 97 1.82 17.42 -2.37
N ALA A 98 1.90 16.47 -1.43
CA ALA A 98 0.97 15.36 -1.33
C ALA A 98 -0.32 15.67 -0.54
N ALA A 99 -0.32 16.71 0.30
CA ALA A 99 -1.47 17.12 1.13
C ALA A 99 -2.51 17.99 0.39
#